data_AF-A0A5C6CGR8-F1
#
_entry.id   AF-A0A5C6CGR8-F1
#
_cell.length_a   1.000
_cell.length_b   1.000
_cell.length_c   1.000
_cell.angle_alpha   90.00
_cell.angle_beta   90.00
_cell.angle_gamma   90.00
#
_symmetry.space_group_name_H-M   'P 1'
#
loop_
_entity.id
_entity.type
_entity.pdbx_description
1 polymer ?
#
loop_
_entity_poly.entity_id
_entity_poly.type
_entity_poly.pdbx_seq_one_letter_code
_entity_poly.pdbx_strand_id
1 'polypeptide(L)'
;MRKLKSDIATISAIAQMLAVVLTVTALFFARDVFVPLSLGLLLSFLLSPLAIALSVFPGYSVALAVLALIVTMELLSNNILEPWLYGASTGISAVAVIIAAVFWGWMWGPVGLLLSTPLTVCLVVLGRYVPRFKILATLLSEEVEIETSLRFYQRLLAADEHRSWEMLREAFDEEHNLVATGDEVLIPALKRIRRDHNAEYLSDADANRLYAMVGGLIAKLREHATDNQHA
;
A
#
# COMPACT_ATOMS: atom_id res chain seq x y z
N MET A 1 -13.50 37.91 -18.32
CA MET A 1 -12.87 36.97 -17.35
C MET A 1 -12.93 35.49 -17.78
N ARG A 2 -14.00 34.99 -18.43
CA ARG A 2 -14.12 33.56 -18.81
C ARG A 2 -13.11 33.08 -19.87
N LYS A 3 -12.79 33.91 -20.89
CA LYS A 3 -11.74 33.64 -21.91
C LYS A 3 -10.33 33.50 -21.31
N LEU A 4 -9.94 34.40 -20.40
CA LEU A 4 -8.61 34.38 -19.80
C LEU A 4 -8.35 33.09 -18.99
N LYS A 5 -9.40 32.55 -18.34
CA LYS A 5 -9.30 31.29 -17.58
C LYS A 5 -9.19 30.07 -18.50
N SER A 6 -9.83 30.08 -19.68
CA SER A 6 -9.67 29.00 -20.66
C SER A 6 -8.29 29.02 -21.29
N ASP A 7 -7.75 30.19 -21.64
CA ASP A 7 -6.45 30.29 -22.30
C ASP A 7 -5.30 29.85 -21.38
N ILE A 8 -5.36 30.20 -20.09
CA ILE A 8 -4.41 29.73 -19.07
C ILE A 8 -4.51 28.20 -18.88
N ALA A 9 -5.73 27.65 -18.87
CA ALA A 9 -5.94 26.20 -18.76
C ALA A 9 -5.38 25.47 -19.99
N THR A 10 -5.60 26.00 -21.19
CA THR A 10 -5.09 25.43 -22.44
C THR A 10 -3.56 25.48 -22.50
N ILE A 11 -2.94 26.60 -22.09
CA ILE A 11 -1.47 26.72 -22.01
C ILE A 11 -0.89 25.74 -21.00
N SER A 12 -1.50 25.60 -19.82
CA SER A 12 -1.05 24.63 -18.82
C SER A 12 -1.20 23.19 -19.32
N ALA A 13 -2.28 22.88 -20.04
CA ALA A 13 -2.50 21.55 -20.60
C ALA A 13 -1.48 21.23 -21.70
N ILE A 14 -1.20 22.17 -22.61
CA ILE A 14 -0.18 22.00 -23.66
C ILE A 14 1.21 21.84 -23.04
N ALA A 15 1.54 22.66 -22.04
CA ALA A 15 2.81 22.57 -21.33
C ALA A 15 2.99 21.21 -20.62
N GLN A 16 1.93 20.69 -19.99
CA GLN A 16 1.93 19.35 -19.40
C GLN A 16 2.10 18.25 -20.46
N MET A 17 1.40 18.37 -21.60
CA MET A 17 1.51 17.39 -22.69
C MET A 17 2.93 17.37 -23.29
N LEU A 18 3.53 18.54 -23.51
CA LEU A 18 4.92 18.66 -23.97
C LEU A 18 5.92 18.10 -22.95
N ALA A 19 5.73 18.39 -21.65
CA ALA A 19 6.57 17.84 -20.60
C ALA A 19 6.52 16.31 -20.59
N VAL A 20 5.33 15.71 -20.69
CA VAL A 20 5.15 14.26 -20.77
C VAL A 20 5.86 13.68 -21.98
N VAL A 21 5.68 14.27 -23.17
CA VAL A 21 6.33 13.81 -24.40
C VAL A 21 7.85 13.87 -24.28
N LEU A 22 8.40 14.96 -23.74
CA LEU A 22 9.84 15.09 -23.51
C LEU A 22 10.36 14.04 -22.52
N THR A 23 9.64 13.83 -21.40
CA THR A 23 9.99 12.80 -20.43
C THR A 23 10.00 11.41 -21.06
N VAL A 24 8.94 11.03 -21.79
CA VAL A 24 8.85 9.73 -22.47
C VAL A 24 9.96 9.56 -23.49
N THR A 25 10.27 10.61 -24.26
CA THR A 25 11.32 10.57 -25.30
C THR A 25 12.71 10.41 -24.67
N ALA A 26 12.98 11.14 -23.58
CA ALA A 26 14.23 11.00 -22.84
C ALA A 26 14.39 9.59 -22.22
N LEU A 27 13.32 9.04 -21.64
CA LEU A 27 13.33 7.67 -21.09
C LEU A 27 13.51 6.61 -22.19
N PHE A 28 12.98 6.84 -23.38
CA PHE A 28 13.16 5.94 -24.52
C PHE A 28 14.61 5.95 -25.00
N PHE A 29 15.26 7.12 -25.10
CA PHE A 29 16.68 7.19 -25.48
C PHE A 29 17.60 6.59 -24.40
N ALA A 30 17.23 6.74 -23.11
CA ALA A 30 17.97 6.12 -22.00
C ALA A 30 18.02 4.59 -22.11
N ARG A 31 17.02 3.95 -22.75
CA ARG A 31 16.98 2.50 -22.99
C ARG A 31 18.24 1.99 -23.68
N ASP A 32 18.73 2.71 -24.69
CA ASP A 32 19.85 2.26 -25.54
C ASP A 32 21.16 2.18 -24.76
N VAL A 33 21.29 2.94 -23.67
CA VAL A 33 22.43 2.88 -22.75
C VAL A 33 22.16 1.92 -21.61
N PHE A 34 20.95 1.94 -21.06
CA PHE A 34 20.61 1.23 -19.84
C PHE A 34 20.47 -0.29 -20.05
N VAL A 35 19.93 -0.72 -21.19
CA VAL A 35 19.74 -2.15 -21.48
C VAL A 35 21.07 -2.89 -21.60
N PRO A 36 22.07 -2.42 -22.39
CA PRO A 36 23.39 -3.06 -22.42
C PRO A 36 24.11 -3.02 -21.07
N LEU A 37 23.99 -1.91 -20.33
CA LEU A 37 24.67 -1.74 -19.05
C LEU A 37 24.13 -2.71 -17.98
N SER A 38 22.81 -2.83 -17.87
CA SER A 38 22.16 -3.75 -16.92
C SER A 38 22.43 -5.22 -17.28
N LEU A 39 22.37 -5.60 -18.56
CA LEU A 39 22.76 -6.94 -19.02
C LEU A 39 24.25 -7.21 -18.71
N GLY A 40 25.11 -6.24 -18.95
CA GLY A 40 26.54 -6.33 -18.64
C GLY A 40 26.79 -6.52 -17.14
N LEU A 41 26.08 -5.79 -16.28
CA LEU A 41 26.17 -5.94 -14.82
C LEU A 41 25.67 -7.31 -14.36
N LEU A 42 24.51 -7.76 -14.83
CA LEU A 42 23.93 -9.07 -14.46
C LEU A 42 24.85 -10.21 -14.90
N LEU A 43 25.31 -10.18 -16.16
CA LEU A 43 26.26 -11.17 -16.66
C LEU A 43 27.58 -11.11 -15.90
N SER A 44 28.11 -9.92 -15.59
CA SER A 44 29.34 -9.80 -14.82
C SER A 44 29.18 -10.36 -13.41
N PHE A 45 28.07 -10.07 -12.72
CA PHE A 45 27.79 -10.60 -11.39
C PHE A 45 27.72 -12.14 -11.40
N LEU A 46 27.10 -12.72 -12.43
CA LEU A 46 26.89 -14.17 -12.52
C LEU A 46 28.15 -14.91 -13.02
N LEU A 47 28.87 -14.36 -13.99
CA LEU A 47 30.03 -14.99 -14.60
C LEU A 47 31.35 -14.69 -13.86
N SER A 48 31.49 -13.55 -13.18
CA SER A 48 32.72 -13.17 -12.48
C SER A 48 33.18 -14.21 -11.45
N PRO A 49 32.33 -14.70 -10.51
CA PRO A 49 32.76 -15.72 -9.56
C PRO A 49 33.14 -17.05 -10.23
N LEU A 50 32.47 -17.39 -11.34
CA LEU A 50 32.80 -18.58 -12.13
C LEU A 50 34.15 -18.43 -12.85
N ALA A 51 34.40 -17.25 -13.43
CA ALA A 51 35.65 -16.92 -14.11
C ALA A 51 36.83 -16.93 -13.12
N ILE A 52 36.64 -16.39 -11.92
CA ILE A 52 37.65 -16.44 -10.85
C ILE A 52 37.90 -17.89 -10.41
N ALA A 53 36.84 -18.69 -10.20
CA ALA A 53 36.98 -20.09 -9.80
C ALA A 53 37.78 -20.92 -10.82
N LEU A 54 37.50 -20.75 -12.11
CA LEU A 54 38.24 -21.42 -13.20
C LEU A 54 39.65 -20.89 -13.40
N SER A 55 39.90 -19.62 -13.07
CA SER A 55 41.23 -19.00 -13.20
C SER A 55 42.17 -19.37 -12.06
N VAL A 56 41.66 -19.60 -10.85
CA VAL A 56 42.46 -19.85 -9.65
C VAL A 56 42.64 -21.36 -9.39
N PHE A 57 41.61 -22.17 -9.66
CA PHE A 57 41.64 -23.59 -9.35
C PHE A 57 41.71 -24.46 -10.61
N PRO A 58 42.56 -25.49 -10.64
CA PRO A 58 42.57 -26.45 -11.73
C PRO A 58 41.33 -27.36 -11.68
N GLY A 59 40.53 -27.33 -12.74
CA GLY A 59 39.38 -28.22 -12.94
C GLY A 59 38.00 -27.55 -12.76
N TYR A 60 36.95 -28.25 -13.20
CA TYR A 60 35.57 -27.71 -13.25
C TYR A 60 34.76 -27.90 -11.96
N SER A 61 35.24 -28.71 -11.02
CA SER A 61 34.51 -29.06 -9.80
C SER A 61 34.24 -27.85 -8.91
N VAL A 62 35.24 -26.98 -8.72
CA VAL A 62 35.11 -25.76 -7.91
C VAL A 62 34.15 -24.77 -8.57
N ALA A 63 34.23 -24.62 -9.89
CA ALA A 63 33.34 -23.76 -10.67
C ALA A 63 31.86 -24.20 -10.55
N LEU A 64 31.60 -25.51 -10.67
CA LEU A 64 30.26 -26.08 -10.47
C LEU A 64 29.77 -25.93 -9.03
N ALA A 65 30.65 -26.09 -8.04
CA ALA A 65 30.30 -25.88 -6.64
C ALA A 65 29.91 -24.43 -6.34
N VAL A 66 30.63 -23.46 -6.90
CA VAL A 66 30.29 -22.02 -6.79
C VAL A 66 28.95 -21.73 -7.45
N LEU A 67 28.71 -22.24 -8.66
CA LEU A 67 27.44 -22.06 -9.35
C LEU A 67 26.28 -22.68 -8.55
N ALA A 68 26.47 -23.90 -8.03
CA ALA A 68 25.48 -24.57 -7.19
C ALA A 68 25.21 -23.77 -5.91
N LEU A 69 26.24 -23.21 -5.27
CA LEU A 69 26.10 -22.36 -4.09
C LEU A 69 25.25 -21.12 -4.40
N ILE A 70 25.57 -20.40 -5.48
CA ILE A 70 24.85 -19.18 -5.89
C ILE A 70 23.37 -19.51 -6.15
N VAL A 71 23.10 -20.51 -6.99
CA VAL A 71 21.73 -20.90 -7.36
C VAL A 71 20.95 -21.35 -6.12
N THR A 72 21.56 -22.17 -5.26
CA THR A 72 20.90 -22.65 -4.04
C THR A 72 20.56 -21.49 -3.12
N MET A 73 21.47 -20.52 -2.98
CA MET A 73 21.25 -19.38 -2.10
C MET A 73 20.20 -18.42 -2.63
N GLU A 74 20.16 -18.17 -3.95
CA GLU A 74 19.07 -17.41 -4.58
C GLU A 74 17.72 -18.11 -4.41
N LEU A 75 17.67 -19.43 -4.60
CA LEU A 75 16.43 -20.20 -4.44
C LEU A 75 15.91 -20.16 -3.00
N LEU A 76 16.79 -20.37 -2.02
CA LEU A 76 16.45 -20.27 -0.60
C LEU A 76 16.01 -18.85 -0.24
N SER A 77 16.72 -17.83 -0.74
CA SER A 77 16.36 -16.45 -0.47
C SER A 77 14.96 -16.11 -1.00
N ASN A 78 14.72 -16.39 -2.29
CA ASN A 78 13.46 -16.01 -2.96
C ASN A 78 12.26 -16.86 -2.51
N ASN A 79 12.47 -18.16 -2.23
CA ASN A 79 11.35 -19.05 -1.91
C ASN A 79 11.13 -19.29 -0.42
N ILE A 80 12.08 -18.96 0.45
CA ILE A 80 11.99 -19.24 1.90
C ILE A 80 12.16 -17.97 2.73
N LEU A 81 13.19 -17.17 2.48
CA LEU A 81 13.37 -15.92 3.24
C LEU A 81 12.25 -14.92 2.94
N GLU A 82 11.89 -14.73 1.67
CA GLU A 82 10.83 -13.76 1.33
C GLU A 82 9.49 -14.06 2.01
N PRO A 83 8.92 -15.28 1.96
CA PRO A 83 7.69 -15.59 2.69
C PRO A 83 7.83 -15.51 4.21
N TRP A 84 9.01 -15.80 4.75
CA TRP A 84 9.23 -15.83 6.19
C TRP A 84 9.45 -14.42 6.78
N LEU A 85 10.12 -13.53 6.05
CA LEU A 85 10.34 -12.13 6.44
C LEU A 85 9.14 -11.22 6.11
N TYR A 86 8.46 -11.46 4.99
CA TYR A 86 7.32 -10.67 4.52
C TYR A 86 5.98 -11.38 4.74
N GLY A 87 5.94 -12.30 5.71
CA GLY A 87 4.78 -13.12 6.06
C GLY A 87 3.46 -12.35 5.96
N ALA A 88 2.66 -12.75 4.97
CA ALA A 88 1.35 -12.22 4.59
C ALA A 88 1.34 -10.79 3.99
N SER A 89 1.10 -10.75 2.68
CA SER A 89 0.44 -9.67 1.94
C SER A 89 0.95 -8.26 2.23
N THR A 90 2.09 -7.91 1.62
CA THR A 90 2.28 -6.53 1.17
C THR A 90 1.11 -6.19 0.23
N GLY A 91 0.14 -5.42 0.73
CA GLY A 91 -1.13 -5.02 0.08
C GLY A 91 -0.96 -4.18 -1.18
N ILE A 92 -0.11 -4.63 -2.11
CA ILE A 92 0.09 -4.07 -3.43
C ILE A 92 -0.88 -4.80 -4.35
N SER A 93 -1.82 -4.06 -4.93
CA SER A 93 -2.80 -4.62 -5.87
C SER A 93 -2.09 -5.40 -6.99
N ALA A 94 -2.46 -6.66 -7.21
CA ALA A 94 -1.90 -7.48 -8.30
C ALA A 94 -2.07 -6.81 -9.68
N VAL A 95 -3.16 -6.04 -9.85
CA VAL A 95 -3.44 -5.26 -11.06
C VAL A 95 -2.41 -4.14 -11.25
N ALA A 96 -2.02 -3.46 -10.17
CA ALA A 96 -0.99 -2.43 -10.19
C ALA A 96 0.35 -2.97 -10.72
N VAL A 97 0.74 -4.14 -10.21
CA VAL A 97 1.98 -4.83 -10.60
C VAL A 97 1.94 -5.22 -12.08
N ILE A 98 0.82 -5.74 -12.56
CA ILE A 98 0.65 -6.11 -13.98
C ILE A 98 0.72 -4.87 -14.88
N ILE A 99 -0.01 -3.80 -14.55
CA ILE A 99 0.00 -2.56 -15.34
C ILE A 99 1.42 -1.97 -15.38
N ALA A 100 2.10 -1.94 -14.24
CA ALA A 100 3.47 -1.47 -14.19
C ALA A 100 4.41 -2.38 -14.99
N ALA A 101 4.29 -3.70 -14.88
CA ALA A 101 5.11 -4.65 -15.64
C ALA A 101 4.94 -4.49 -17.15
N VAL A 102 3.72 -4.26 -17.62
CA VAL A 102 3.43 -3.96 -19.03
C VAL A 102 4.03 -2.62 -19.43
N PHE A 103 3.87 -1.57 -18.62
CA PHE A 103 4.40 -0.25 -18.90
C PHE A 103 5.94 -0.23 -18.97
N TRP A 104 6.61 -0.71 -17.92
CA TRP A 104 8.07 -0.74 -17.83
C TRP A 104 8.67 -1.73 -18.84
N GLY A 105 8.02 -2.89 -19.02
CA GLY A 105 8.41 -3.90 -20.01
C GLY A 105 8.31 -3.40 -21.44
N TRP A 106 7.27 -2.64 -21.78
CA TRP A 106 7.16 -2.02 -23.11
C TRP A 106 8.25 -0.97 -23.33
N MET A 107 8.58 -0.19 -22.30
CA MET A 107 9.54 0.89 -22.41
C MET A 107 10.99 0.40 -22.52
N TRP A 108 11.43 -0.53 -21.66
CA TRP A 108 12.83 -0.98 -21.61
C TRP A 108 13.05 -2.46 -21.95
N GLY A 109 12.00 -3.20 -22.35
CA GLY A 109 12.10 -4.61 -22.69
C GLY A 109 12.30 -5.52 -21.45
N PRO A 110 13.11 -6.59 -21.54
CA PRO A 110 13.33 -7.54 -20.44
C PRO A 110 13.86 -6.89 -19.16
N VAL A 111 14.71 -5.87 -19.30
CA VAL A 111 15.29 -5.14 -18.17
C VAL A 111 14.21 -4.33 -17.43
N GLY A 112 13.27 -3.75 -18.18
CA GLY A 112 12.14 -3.02 -17.60
C GLY A 112 11.21 -3.93 -16.80
N LEU A 113 11.04 -5.19 -17.22
CA LEU A 113 10.31 -6.21 -16.47
C LEU A 113 11.02 -6.54 -15.15
N LEU A 114 12.34 -6.78 -15.19
CA LEU A 114 13.14 -7.07 -13.99
C LEU A 114 13.09 -5.94 -12.97
N LEU A 115 13.10 -4.69 -13.44
CA LEU A 115 13.05 -3.51 -12.58
C LEU A 115 11.62 -3.03 -12.28
N SER A 116 10.59 -3.67 -12.83
CA SER A 116 9.21 -3.23 -12.67
C SER A 116 8.82 -3.19 -11.19
N THR A 117 9.11 -4.24 -10.45
CA THR A 117 8.76 -4.35 -9.02
C THR A 117 9.38 -3.22 -8.18
N PRO A 118 10.71 -2.99 -8.17
CA PRO A 118 11.30 -1.91 -7.39
C PRO A 118 10.89 -0.51 -7.88
N LEU A 119 10.74 -0.29 -9.19
CA LEU A 119 10.27 1.00 -9.72
C LEU A 119 8.83 1.30 -9.32
N THR A 120 7.97 0.27 -9.31
CA THR A 120 6.56 0.41 -8.90
C THR A 120 6.47 0.78 -7.43
N VAL A 121 7.28 0.16 -6.57
CA VAL A 121 7.35 0.54 -5.15
C VAL A 121 7.83 1.98 -5.00
N CYS A 122 8.90 2.39 -5.69
CA CYS A 122 9.37 3.78 -5.65
C CYS A 122 8.28 4.77 -6.11
N LEU A 123 7.54 4.45 -7.17
CA LEU A 123 6.47 5.29 -7.70
C LEU A 123 5.28 5.36 -6.74
N VAL A 124 4.90 4.24 -6.13
CA VAL A 124 3.84 4.17 -5.10
C VAL A 124 4.24 5.01 -3.88
N VAL A 125 5.49 4.87 -3.40
CA VAL A 125 6.00 5.66 -2.26
C VAL A 125 6.03 7.15 -2.60
N LEU A 126 6.51 7.54 -3.79
CA LEU A 126 6.50 8.93 -4.24
C LEU A 126 5.07 9.49 -4.31
N GLY A 127 4.11 8.67 -4.73
CA GLY A 127 2.68 9.00 -4.75
C GLY A 127 2.08 9.26 -3.37
N ARG A 128 2.64 8.67 -2.31
CA ARG A 128 2.27 8.95 -0.92
C ARG A 128 2.75 10.33 -0.45
N TYR A 129 3.88 10.83 -0.96
CA TYR A 129 4.44 12.14 -0.58
C TYR A 129 3.89 13.32 -1.38
N VAL A 130 3.41 13.11 -2.61
CA VAL A 130 2.93 14.19 -3.49
C VAL A 130 1.39 14.18 -3.55
N PRO A 131 0.68 15.21 -3.04
CA PRO A 131 -0.79 15.25 -2.98
C PRO A 131 -1.50 15.08 -4.34
N ARG A 132 -0.81 15.43 -5.45
CA ARG A 132 -1.31 15.28 -6.82
C ARG A 132 -1.34 13.83 -7.32
N PHE A 133 -0.53 12.93 -6.74
CA PHE A 133 -0.42 11.52 -7.12
C PHE A 133 -1.14 10.57 -6.14
N LYS A 134 -1.80 11.10 -5.10
CA LYS A 134 -2.63 10.31 -4.17
C LYS A 134 -3.66 9.44 -4.89
N ILE A 135 -4.18 9.87 -6.04
CA ILE A 135 -5.15 9.11 -6.85
C ILE A 135 -4.54 7.80 -7.37
N LEU A 136 -3.27 7.80 -7.79
CA LEU A 136 -2.59 6.56 -8.17
C LEU A 136 -2.39 5.66 -6.96
N ALA A 137 -1.95 6.22 -5.82
CA ALA A 137 -1.80 5.44 -4.60
C ALA A 137 -3.15 4.83 -4.13
N THR A 138 -4.25 5.57 -4.23
CA THR A 138 -5.60 5.08 -3.88
C THR A 138 -6.15 4.07 -4.88
N LEU A 139 -5.88 4.23 -6.19
CA LEU A 139 -6.30 3.26 -7.22
C LEU A 139 -5.49 1.96 -7.17
N LEU A 140 -4.23 2.02 -6.69
CA LEU A 140 -3.32 0.87 -6.58
C LEU A 140 -3.29 0.26 -5.17
N SER A 141 -3.96 0.89 -4.19
CA SER A 141 -4.11 0.38 -2.82
C SER A 141 -5.35 -0.51 -2.75
N GLU A 142 -5.16 -1.76 -2.34
CA GLU A 142 -6.25 -2.73 -2.20
C GLU A 142 -6.89 -2.66 -0.80
N GLU A 143 -6.18 -2.13 0.19
CA GLU A 143 -6.77 -1.77 1.48
C GLU A 143 -7.25 -0.33 1.44
N VAL A 144 -8.57 -0.15 1.31
CA VAL A 144 -9.21 0.95 2.00
C VAL A 144 -9.04 0.61 3.47
N GLU A 145 -8.11 1.26 4.18
CA GLU A 145 -8.18 1.31 5.64
C GLU A 145 -9.54 1.92 5.98
N ILE A 146 -10.54 1.06 6.16
CA ILE A 146 -11.85 1.47 6.62
C ILE A 146 -11.61 1.94 8.04
N GLU A 147 -11.60 3.26 8.20
CA GLU A 147 -11.49 3.96 9.48
C GLU A 147 -12.27 3.20 10.55
N THR A 148 -11.64 2.91 11.69
CA THR A 148 -12.20 2.07 12.77
C THR A 148 -13.60 2.55 13.17
N SER A 149 -13.81 3.86 13.17
CA SER A 149 -15.11 4.51 13.38
C SER A 149 -16.20 4.10 12.37
N LEU A 150 -15.85 3.90 11.09
CA LEU A 150 -16.77 3.48 10.04
C LEU A 150 -17.09 1.98 10.15
N ARG A 151 -16.09 1.15 10.47
CA ARG A 151 -16.31 -0.28 10.72
C ARG A 151 -17.21 -0.49 11.92
N PHE A 152 -16.97 0.28 12.98
CA PHE A 152 -17.83 0.31 14.17
C PHE A 152 -19.26 0.76 13.83
N TYR A 153 -19.43 1.84 13.05
CA TYR A 153 -20.75 2.28 12.59
C TYR A 153 -21.49 1.22 11.76
N GLN A 154 -20.80 0.53 10.84
CA GLN A 154 -21.40 -0.56 10.05
C GLN A 154 -21.86 -1.72 10.92
N ARG A 155 -21.11 -2.05 11.98
CA ARG A 155 -21.48 -3.12 12.92
C ARG A 155 -22.64 -2.72 13.82
N LEU A 156 -22.70 -1.46 14.24
CA LEU A 156 -23.86 -0.90 14.93
C LEU A 156 -25.12 -1.00 14.06
N LEU A 157 -25.03 -0.65 12.76
CA LEU A 157 -26.14 -0.81 11.82
C LEU A 157 -26.57 -2.28 11.64
N ALA A 158 -25.61 -3.21 11.65
CA ALA A 158 -25.88 -4.64 11.61
C ALA A 158 -26.49 -5.19 12.92
N ALA A 159 -26.64 -4.34 13.95
CA ALA A 159 -27.06 -4.71 15.30
C ALA A 159 -26.19 -5.80 15.95
N ASP A 160 -24.91 -5.85 15.57
CA ASP A 160 -23.93 -6.79 16.09
C ASP A 160 -23.24 -6.19 17.33
N GLU A 161 -23.91 -6.27 18.47
CA GLU A 161 -23.43 -5.70 19.74
C GLU A 161 -22.09 -6.34 20.16
N HIS A 162 -21.93 -7.64 19.93
CA HIS A 162 -20.74 -8.38 20.35
C HIS A 162 -19.49 -7.91 19.61
N ARG A 163 -19.53 -7.84 18.26
CA ARG A 163 -18.39 -7.32 17.47
C ARG A 163 -18.14 -5.84 17.74
N SER A 164 -19.21 -5.06 17.95
CA SER A 164 -19.08 -3.63 18.27
C SER A 164 -18.35 -3.42 19.61
N TRP A 165 -18.62 -4.28 20.60
CA TRP A 165 -17.90 -4.30 21.87
C TRP A 165 -16.44 -4.72 21.71
N GLU A 166 -16.16 -5.79 20.97
CA GLU A 166 -14.77 -6.24 20.71
C GLU A 166 -13.92 -5.13 20.12
N MET A 167 -14.41 -4.42 19.10
CA MET A 167 -13.69 -3.31 18.46
C MET A 167 -13.43 -2.14 19.42
N LEU A 168 -14.39 -1.82 20.29
CA LEU A 168 -14.21 -0.76 21.30
C LEU A 168 -13.20 -1.16 22.37
N ARG A 169 -13.22 -2.42 22.80
CA ARG A 169 -12.28 -2.94 23.78
C ARG A 169 -10.86 -2.98 23.23
N GLU A 170 -10.69 -3.45 22.00
CA GLU A 170 -9.38 -3.46 21.31
C GLU A 170 -8.82 -2.03 21.18
N ALA A 171 -9.64 -1.07 20.74
CA ALA A 171 -9.22 0.33 20.65
C ALA A 171 -8.85 0.92 22.03
N PHE A 172 -9.56 0.54 23.09
CA PHE A 172 -9.24 0.97 24.45
C PHE A 172 -7.95 0.32 24.99
N ASP A 173 -7.73 -0.97 24.70
CA ASP A 173 -6.53 -1.71 25.11
C ASP A 173 -5.27 -1.16 24.40
N GLU A 174 -5.39 -0.67 23.16
CA GLU A 174 -4.28 -0.05 22.42
C GLU A 174 -3.91 1.35 22.95
N GLU A 175 -4.89 2.21 23.21
CA GLU A 175 -4.66 3.60 23.61
C GLU A 175 -4.58 3.82 25.14
N HIS A 176 -4.98 2.82 25.93
CA HIS A 176 -5.08 2.87 27.39
C HIS A 176 -5.89 4.06 27.95
N ASN A 177 -6.77 4.66 27.16
CA ASN A 177 -7.51 5.87 27.57
C ASN A 177 -8.90 5.95 26.96
N LEU A 178 -9.92 6.06 27.83
CA LEU A 178 -11.32 6.26 27.48
C LEU A 178 -11.55 7.50 26.60
N VAL A 179 -10.78 8.56 26.81
CA VAL A 179 -10.92 9.82 26.06
C VAL A 179 -10.44 9.66 24.62
N ALA A 180 -9.31 8.97 24.42
CA ALA A 180 -8.75 8.74 23.11
C ALA A 180 -9.67 7.84 22.26
N THR A 181 -10.16 6.74 22.84
CA THR A 181 -11.13 5.85 22.19
C THR A 181 -12.46 6.57 21.89
N GLY A 182 -12.82 7.51 22.76
CA GLY A 182 -13.93 8.43 22.58
C GLY A 182 -13.79 9.28 21.31
N ASP A 183 -12.66 9.96 21.19
CA ASP A 183 -12.36 10.87 20.09
C ASP A 183 -12.14 10.15 18.75
N GLU A 184 -11.54 8.96 18.77
CA GLU A 184 -11.15 8.23 17.56
C GLU A 184 -12.28 7.35 16.99
N VAL A 185 -13.11 6.74 17.85
CA VAL A 185 -14.13 5.76 17.42
C VAL A 185 -15.55 6.24 17.69
N LEU A 186 -15.86 6.61 18.94
CA LEU A 186 -17.24 6.88 19.38
C LEU A 186 -17.80 8.18 18.78
N ILE A 187 -17.06 9.28 18.87
CA ILE A 187 -17.51 10.60 18.39
C ILE A 187 -17.72 10.60 16.87
N PRO A 188 -16.80 10.10 16.03
CA PRO A 188 -17.01 10.08 14.59
C PRO A 188 -18.19 9.18 14.20
N ALA A 189 -18.39 8.04 14.88
CA ALA A 189 -19.54 7.16 14.65
C ALA A 189 -20.88 7.82 15.04
N LEU A 190 -20.94 8.50 16.20
CA LEU A 190 -22.14 9.24 16.64
C LEU A 190 -22.46 10.42 15.69
N LYS A 191 -21.42 11.11 15.20
CA LYS A 191 -21.55 12.17 14.20
C LYS A 191 -22.10 11.63 12.88
N ARG A 192 -21.70 10.41 12.50
CA ARG A 192 -22.22 9.70 11.32
C ARG A 192 -23.70 9.37 11.46
N ILE A 193 -24.10 8.76 12.59
CA ILE A 193 -25.50 8.45 12.90
C ILE A 193 -26.37 9.72 12.78
N ARG A 194 -25.92 10.82 13.39
CA ARG A 194 -26.63 12.12 13.33
C ARG A 194 -26.76 12.63 11.91
N ARG A 195 -25.69 12.55 11.12
CA ARG A 195 -25.66 13.03 9.74
C ARG A 195 -26.62 12.25 8.85
N ASP A 196 -26.64 10.93 8.98
CA ASP A 196 -27.49 10.05 8.16
C ASP A 196 -28.96 10.15 8.56
N HIS A 197 -29.24 10.38 9.84
CA HIS A 197 -30.57 10.75 10.35
C HIS A 197 -31.04 12.10 9.79
N ASN A 198 -30.21 13.15 9.88
CA ASN A 198 -30.54 14.48 9.32
C ASN A 198 -30.71 14.48 7.79
N ALA A 199 -30.11 13.52 7.10
CA ALA A 199 -30.21 13.35 5.65
C ALA A 199 -31.40 12.46 5.22
N GLU A 200 -32.27 12.07 6.17
CA GLU A 200 -33.43 11.20 5.97
C GLU A 200 -33.08 9.78 5.46
N TYR A 201 -31.82 9.35 5.58
CA TYR A 201 -31.40 7.98 5.25
C TYR A 201 -31.65 6.99 6.38
N LEU A 202 -31.87 7.48 7.60
CA LEU A 202 -32.11 6.68 8.80
C LEU A 202 -33.37 7.18 9.51
N SER A 203 -34.28 6.26 9.83
CA SER A 203 -35.52 6.63 10.54
C SER A 203 -35.26 7.08 11.97
N ASP A 204 -36.16 7.86 12.56
CA ASP A 204 -36.08 8.28 13.98
C ASP A 204 -35.97 7.08 14.93
N ALA A 205 -36.69 6.00 14.63
CA ALA A 205 -36.68 4.78 15.43
C ALA A 205 -35.31 4.07 15.36
N ASP A 206 -34.73 3.98 14.17
CA ASP A 206 -33.43 3.34 13.97
C ASP A 206 -32.30 4.18 14.58
N ALA A 207 -32.34 5.50 14.42
CA ALA A 207 -31.38 6.42 15.04
C ALA A 207 -31.39 6.29 16.57
N ASN A 208 -32.58 6.30 17.18
CA ASN A 208 -32.72 6.12 18.63
C ASN A 208 -32.24 4.75 19.11
N ARG A 209 -32.47 3.68 18.33
CA ARG A 209 -31.95 2.34 18.63
C ARG A 209 -30.42 2.32 18.61
N LEU A 210 -29.78 2.94 17.61
CA LEU A 210 -28.32 3.02 17.53
C LEU A 210 -27.74 3.83 18.68
N TYR A 211 -28.35 4.97 19.03
CA TYR A 211 -27.91 5.76 20.19
C TYR A 211 -28.02 4.99 21.51
N ALA A 212 -29.10 4.23 21.71
CA ALA A 212 -29.26 3.38 22.88
C ALA A 212 -28.20 2.27 22.95
N MET A 213 -27.89 1.64 21.81
CA MET A 213 -26.85 0.61 21.71
C MET A 213 -25.47 1.16 22.04
N VAL A 214 -25.11 2.32 21.47
CA VAL A 214 -23.85 3.01 21.78
C VAL A 214 -23.79 3.40 23.25
N GLY A 215 -24.89 3.87 23.84
CA GLY A 215 -24.97 4.17 25.27
C GLY A 215 -24.69 2.95 26.15
N GLY A 216 -25.21 1.77 25.77
CA GLY A 216 -24.93 0.50 26.44
C GLY A 216 -23.45 0.10 26.35
N LEU A 217 -22.84 0.27 25.17
CA LEU A 217 -21.42 -0.02 24.94
C LEU A 217 -20.50 0.92 25.74
N ILE A 218 -20.83 2.21 25.83
CA ILE A 218 -20.10 3.18 26.66
C ILE A 218 -20.16 2.79 28.14
N ALA A 219 -21.33 2.35 28.63
CA ALA A 219 -21.47 1.92 30.01
C ALA A 219 -20.58 0.70 30.32
N LYS A 220 -20.57 -0.30 29.42
CA LYS A 220 -19.67 -1.47 29.51
C LYS A 220 -18.20 -1.09 29.44
N LEU A 221 -17.83 -0.15 28.57
CA LEU A 221 -16.45 0.32 28.44
C LEU A 221 -15.96 1.02 29.71
N ARG A 222 -16.82 1.84 30.32
CA ARG A 222 -16.51 2.50 31.60
C ARG A 222 -16.30 1.50 32.72
N GLU A 223 -17.14 0.47 32.81
CA GLU A 223 -17.01 -0.61 33.81
C GLU A 223 -15.69 -1.38 33.61
N HIS A 224 -15.35 -1.69 32.36
CA HIS A 224 -14.08 -2.34 32.02
C HIS A 224 -12.86 -1.50 32.38
N ALA A 225 -12.90 -0.19 32.11
CA ALA A 225 -11.83 0.73 32.47
C ALA A 225 -11.63 0.84 33.99
N THR A 226 -12.71 0.79 34.78
CA THR A 226 -12.62 0.79 36.25
C THR A 226 -12.01 -0.50 36.80
N ASP A 227 -12.34 -1.66 36.22
CA ASP A 227 -11.75 -2.94 36.63
C ASP A 227 -10.24 -3.01 36.32
N ASN A 228 -9.83 -2.49 35.16
CA ASN A 228 -8.42 -2.51 34.73
C ASN A 228 -7.53 -1.54 35.53
N GLN A 229 -8.12 -0.58 36.24
CA GLN A 229 -7.38 0.36 37.10
C GLN A 229 -7.17 -0.18 38.54
N HIS A 230 -7.77 -1.31 38.86
CA HIS A 230 -7.66 -2.00 40.16
C HIS A 230 -6.83 -3.30 40.11
N ALA A 231 -6.28 -3.66 38.94
CA ALA A 231 -5.35 -4.77 38.72
C ALA A 231 -3.90 -4.26 38.58
#